data_AF-A0A950WAC8-F1
#
_entry.id   AF-A0A950WAC8-F1
#
_cell.length_a   1.000
_cell.length_b   1.000
_cell.length_c   1.000
_cell.angle_alpha   90.00
_cell.angle_beta   90.00
_cell.angle_gamma   90.00
#
_symmetry.space_group_name_H-M   'P 1'
#
loop_
_entity.id
_entity.type
_entity.pdbx_description
1 polymer ?
#
loop_
_entity_poly.entity_id
_entity_poly.type
_entity_poly.pdbx_seq_one_letter_code
_entity_poly.pdbx_strand_id
1 'polypeptide(L)'
;MSNNTQEQITQNVLDSMAQTANPRLKQVMTSLIVHLHSFIREVELTQEEWAAGIQFLTRTGQMCDEKRQEFILLSDITGVSMLVDAINHRSVDGSTESTVFGPFYREGAQELPTGATISQDGKGEPVVVTGRVLSTDGT
;
A
#
# COMPACT_ATOMS: atom_id res chain seq x y z
N MET A 1 16.30 -13.69 35.48
CA MET A 1 15.77 -13.98 34.13
C MET A 1 14.31 -13.61 34.15
N SER A 2 13.93 -12.49 33.56
CA SER A 2 12.54 -12.03 33.58
C SER A 2 11.69 -13.02 32.79
N ASN A 3 10.69 -13.58 33.46
CA ASN A 3 9.80 -14.59 32.91
C ASN A 3 8.80 -13.92 31.97
N ASN A 4 9.26 -13.52 30.77
CA ASN A 4 8.49 -12.74 29.80
C ASN A 4 7.28 -13.53 29.29
N THR A 5 6.10 -13.27 29.85
CA THR A 5 4.85 -13.72 29.26
C THR A 5 4.68 -13.11 27.86
N GLN A 6 3.86 -13.72 27.00
CA GLN A 6 3.59 -13.20 25.65
C GLN A 6 3.12 -11.74 25.65
N GLU A 7 2.40 -11.33 26.71
CA GLU A 7 1.94 -9.96 26.94
C GLU A 7 3.10 -9.02 27.33
N GLN A 8 4.00 -9.47 28.21
CA GLN A 8 5.18 -8.69 28.62
C GLN A 8 6.12 -8.37 27.46
N ILE A 9 6.24 -9.26 26.47
CA ILE A 9 7.06 -9.01 25.27
C ILE A 9 6.56 -7.78 24.50
N THR A 10 5.24 -7.66 24.31
CA THR A 10 4.67 -6.51 23.59
C THR A 10 4.92 -5.22 24.35
N GLN A 11 4.66 -5.21 25.66
CA GLN A 11 4.86 -4.03 26.49
C GLN A 11 6.33 -3.59 26.50
N ASN A 12 7.27 -4.53 26.63
CA ASN A 12 8.70 -4.23 26.62
C ASN A 12 9.14 -3.55 25.30
N VAL A 13 8.60 -3.98 24.15
CA VAL A 13 8.89 -3.35 22.86
C VAL A 13 8.29 -1.94 22.79
N LEU A 14 7.06 -1.74 23.27
CA LEU A 14 6.43 -0.41 23.30
C LEU A 14 7.17 0.55 24.24
N ASP A 15 7.64 0.07 25.40
CA ASP A 15 8.40 0.87 26.36
C ASP A 15 9.75 1.31 25.78
N SER A 16 10.39 0.47 24.96
CA SER A 16 11.66 0.80 24.29
C SER A 16 11.56 2.01 23.35
N MET A 17 10.34 2.31 22.85
CA MET A 17 10.07 3.46 21.99
C MET A 17 9.35 4.61 22.67
N ALA A 18 9.21 4.58 24.01
CA ALA A 18 8.47 5.59 24.77
C ALA A 18 9.00 7.02 24.55
N GLN A 19 10.30 7.18 24.29
CA GLN A 19 10.98 8.46 24.08
C GLN A 19 11.10 8.87 22.60
N THR A 20 10.31 8.26 21.71
CA THR A 20 10.27 8.67 20.29
C THR A 20 9.82 10.12 20.18
N ALA A 21 10.72 11.00 19.71
CA ALA A 21 10.49 12.45 19.67
C ALA A 21 9.35 12.87 18.74
N ASN A 22 9.20 12.19 17.60
CA ASN A 22 8.11 12.47 16.67
C ASN A 22 6.82 11.79 17.16
N PRO A 23 5.79 12.55 17.59
CA PRO A 23 4.57 11.98 18.15
C PRO A 23 3.78 11.16 17.12
N ARG A 24 3.81 11.55 15.84
CA ARG A 24 3.12 10.81 14.77
C ARG A 24 3.82 9.48 14.48
N LEU A 25 5.15 9.48 14.41
CA LEU A 25 5.93 8.25 14.26
C LEU A 25 5.66 7.28 15.42
N LYS A 26 5.66 7.79 16.66
CA LYS A 26 5.36 7.00 17.85
C LYS A 26 3.99 6.35 17.75
N GLN A 27 2.97 7.10 17.35
CA GLN A 27 1.61 6.59 17.17
C GLN A 27 1.54 5.47 16.11
N VAL A 28 2.13 5.70 14.93
CA VAL A 28 2.12 4.72 13.82
C VAL A 28 2.83 3.44 14.23
N MET A 29 4.03 3.54 14.79
CA MET A 29 4.80 2.37 15.17
C MET A 29 4.18 1.60 16.33
N THR A 30 3.59 2.30 17.31
CA THR A 30 2.85 1.65 18.42
C THR A 30 1.71 0.81 17.88
N SER A 31 0.88 1.36 16.98
CA SER A 31 -0.23 0.62 16.36
C SER A 31 0.26 -0.57 15.54
N LEU A 32 1.30 -0.39 14.71
CA LEU A 32 1.89 -1.47 13.92
C LEU A 32 2.35 -2.65 14.79
N ILE A 33 3.11 -2.37 15.85
CA ILE A 33 3.64 -3.40 16.75
C ILE A 33 2.51 -4.16 17.45
N VAL A 34 1.49 -3.43 17.93
CA VAL A 34 0.32 -4.04 18.57
C VAL A 34 -0.39 -4.99 17.62
N HIS A 35 -0.69 -4.57 16.39
CA HIS A 35 -1.37 -5.42 15.41
C HIS A 35 -0.50 -6.60 14.96
N LEU A 36 0.80 -6.39 14.73
CA LEU A 36 1.73 -7.45 14.35
C LEU A 36 1.84 -8.54 15.43
N HIS A 37 2.00 -8.13 16.70
CA HIS A 37 2.07 -9.08 17.81
C HIS A 37 0.73 -9.79 18.03
N SER A 38 -0.40 -9.12 17.80
CA SER A 38 -1.72 -9.74 17.88
C SER A 38 -1.91 -10.79 16.79
N PHE A 39 -1.51 -10.52 15.54
CA PHE A 39 -1.51 -11.52 14.46
C PHE A 39 -0.67 -12.75 14.82
N ILE A 40 0.55 -12.56 15.31
CA ILE A 40 1.45 -13.66 15.70
C ILE A 40 0.81 -14.55 16.78
N ARG A 41 0.17 -13.95 17.80
CA ARG A 41 -0.52 -14.69 18.86
C ARG A 41 -1.78 -15.38 18.36
N GLU A 42 -2.58 -14.71 17.54
CA GLU A 42 -3.84 -15.21 17.00
C GLU A 42 -3.64 -16.51 16.23
N VAL A 43 -2.59 -16.58 15.42
CA VAL A 43 -2.29 -17.76 14.59
C VAL A 43 -1.32 -18.75 15.25
N GLU A 44 -0.87 -18.46 16.49
CA GLU A 44 0.18 -19.21 17.18
C GLU A 44 1.41 -19.50 16.29
N LEU A 45 1.92 -18.45 15.61
CA LEU A 45 2.91 -18.57 14.54
C LEU A 45 4.12 -19.42 14.94
N THR A 46 4.40 -20.47 14.17
CA THR A 46 5.52 -21.37 14.44
C THR A 46 6.86 -20.78 14.01
N GLN A 47 7.97 -21.36 14.50
CA GLN A 47 9.32 -20.95 14.07
C GLN A 47 9.57 -21.21 12.58
N GLU A 48 9.01 -22.29 12.04
CA GLU A 48 9.15 -22.64 10.63
C GLU A 48 8.40 -21.63 9.73
N GLU A 49 7.16 -21.31 10.08
CA GLU A 49 6.36 -20.30 9.35
C GLU A 49 6.99 -18.90 9.46
N TRP A 50 7.50 -18.54 10.64
CA TRP A 50 8.26 -17.31 10.83
C TRP A 50 9.49 -17.26 9.91
N ALA A 51 10.29 -18.33 9.86
CA ALA A 51 11.46 -18.40 8.99
C ALA A 51 11.08 -18.31 7.50
N ALA A 52 9.98 -18.94 7.10
CA ALA A 52 9.45 -18.83 5.74
C ALA A 52 9.00 -17.39 5.41
N GLY A 53 8.34 -16.71 6.34
CA GLY A 53 7.95 -15.29 6.20
C GLY A 53 9.16 -14.37 6.05
N ILE A 54 10.22 -14.58 6.84
CA ILE A 54 11.48 -13.82 6.70
C ILE A 54 12.12 -14.06 5.33
N GLN A 55 12.16 -15.30 4.84
CA GLN A 55 12.67 -15.60 3.50
C GLN A 55 11.84 -14.96 2.41
N PHE A 56 10.51 -14.95 2.54
CA PHE A 56 9.61 -14.28 1.61
C PHE A 56 9.93 -12.79 1.52
N LEU A 57 9.93 -12.07 2.64
CA LEU A 57 10.24 -10.63 2.68
C LEU A 57 11.66 -10.32 2.18
N THR A 58 12.62 -11.20 2.46
CA THR A 58 13.99 -11.07 1.95
C THR A 58 14.01 -11.16 0.42
N ARG A 59 13.31 -12.14 -0.18
CA ARG A 59 13.22 -12.28 -1.64
C ARG A 59 12.47 -11.10 -2.27
N THR A 60 11.37 -10.64 -1.67
CA THR A 60 10.66 -9.44 -2.09
C THR A 60 11.62 -8.25 -2.18
N GLY A 61 12.42 -8.00 -1.14
CA GLY A 61 13.42 -6.93 -1.14
C GLY A 61 14.53 -7.13 -2.18
N GLN A 62 15.03 -8.35 -2.36
CA GLN A 62 16.08 -8.68 -3.35
C GLN A 62 15.61 -8.52 -4.80
N MET A 63 14.31 -8.60 -5.06
CA MET A 63 13.71 -8.42 -6.38
C MET A 63 13.37 -6.96 -6.69
N CYS A 64 13.52 -6.05 -5.73
CA CYS A 64 13.40 -4.61 -5.98
C CYS A 64 14.63 -4.08 -6.72
N ASP A 65 14.40 -3.23 -7.72
CA ASP A 65 15.42 -2.46 -8.43
C ASP A 65 14.88 -1.06 -8.83
N GLU A 66 15.60 -0.32 -9.68
CA GLU A 66 15.18 1.02 -10.13
C GLU A 66 13.86 1.03 -10.91
N LYS A 67 13.48 -0.10 -11.52
CA LYS A 67 12.29 -0.24 -12.38
C LYS A 67 11.19 -1.09 -11.74
N ARG A 68 11.53 -1.92 -10.76
CA ARG A 68 10.65 -2.90 -10.13
C ARG A 68 10.58 -2.64 -8.63
N GLN A 69 9.39 -2.35 -8.13
CA GLN A 69 9.14 -2.12 -6.71
C GLN A 69 8.24 -3.22 -6.13
N GLU A 70 8.84 -4.35 -5.73
CA GLU A 70 8.10 -5.52 -5.25
C GLU A 70 7.37 -5.29 -3.93
N PHE A 71 7.83 -4.37 -3.08
CA PHE A 71 7.07 -3.99 -1.88
C PHE A 71 5.78 -3.23 -2.23
N ILE A 72 5.77 -2.45 -3.32
CA ILE A 72 4.53 -1.82 -3.83
C ILE A 72 3.61 -2.90 -4.38
N LEU A 73 4.12 -3.85 -5.15
CA LEU A 73 3.31 -4.95 -5.68
C LEU A 73 2.76 -5.85 -4.57
N LEU A 74 3.53 -6.11 -3.52
CA LEU A 74 3.06 -6.80 -2.32
C LEU A 74 1.92 -6.00 -1.64
N SER A 75 2.05 -4.67 -1.57
CA SER A 75 1.01 -3.78 -1.06
C SER A 75 -0.26 -3.83 -1.93
N ASP A 76 -0.13 -3.94 -3.24
CA ASP A 76 -1.26 -4.03 -4.17
C ASP A 76 -2.03 -5.35 -3.99
N ILE A 77 -1.34 -6.50 -3.96
CA ILE A 77 -2.01 -7.82 -3.82
C ILE A 77 -2.61 -8.06 -2.44
N THR A 78 -2.11 -7.36 -1.42
CA THR A 78 -2.66 -7.43 -0.05
C THR A 78 -3.73 -6.36 0.22
N GLY A 79 -4.03 -5.50 -0.77
CA GLY A 79 -5.04 -4.44 -0.67
C GLY A 79 -4.61 -3.23 0.17
N VAL A 80 -3.35 -3.18 0.63
CA VAL A 80 -2.83 -2.06 1.43
C VAL A 80 -2.83 -0.77 0.62
N SER A 81 -2.42 -0.81 -0.66
CA SER A 81 -2.41 0.37 -1.53
C SER A 81 -3.82 0.97 -1.69
N MET A 82 -4.83 0.13 -1.88
CA MET A 82 -6.23 0.56 -1.98
C MET A 82 -6.75 1.13 -0.67
N LEU A 83 -6.40 0.52 0.46
CA LEU A 83 -6.83 1.01 1.77
C LEU A 83 -6.21 2.38 2.09
N VAL A 84 -4.94 2.58 1.76
CA VAL A 84 -4.28 3.88 1.89
C VAL A 84 -4.96 4.91 0.99
N ASP A 85 -5.26 4.57 -0.27
CA ASP A 85 -5.96 5.46 -1.19
C ASP A 85 -7.32 5.91 -0.64
N ALA A 86 -8.17 4.95 -0.23
CA ALA A 86 -9.50 5.24 0.30
C ALA A 86 -9.49 6.10 1.57
N ILE A 87 -8.49 5.94 2.45
CA ILE A 87 -8.36 6.75 3.67
C ILE A 87 -8.05 8.21 3.35
N ASN A 88 -7.22 8.45 2.32
CA ASN A 88 -6.70 9.77 1.96
C ASN A 88 -7.57 10.49 0.92
N HIS A 89 -8.37 9.75 0.14
CA HIS A 89 -9.26 10.26 -0.89
C HIS A 89 -10.72 9.89 -0.58
N ARG A 90 -11.17 10.20 0.63
CA ARG A 90 -12.57 9.95 1.02
C ARG A 90 -13.50 10.64 0.03
N SER A 91 -14.34 9.85 -0.63
CA SER A 91 -15.26 10.33 -1.65
C SER A 91 -16.11 11.48 -1.12
N VAL A 92 -16.19 12.56 -1.89
CA VAL A 92 -17.23 13.56 -1.74
C VAL A 92 -18.42 13.08 -2.54
N ASP A 93 -19.64 13.22 -2.00
CA ASP A 93 -20.85 12.84 -2.74
C ASP A 93 -20.87 13.52 -4.13
N GLY A 94 -21.04 12.72 -5.18
CA GLY A 94 -21.00 13.19 -6.57
C GLY A 94 -19.61 13.27 -7.21
N SER A 95 -18.53 12.92 -6.50
CA SER A 95 -17.18 12.80 -7.08
C SER A 95 -16.93 11.42 -7.71
N THR A 96 -15.99 11.34 -8.66
CA THR A 96 -15.53 10.05 -9.20
C THR A 96 -14.66 9.35 -8.16
N GLU A 97 -14.89 8.05 -7.96
CA GLU A 97 -14.12 7.24 -7.02
C GLU A 97 -12.63 7.18 -7.43
N SER A 98 -11.74 7.30 -6.44
CA SER A 98 -10.31 7.12 -6.65
C SER A 98 -9.95 5.64 -6.72
N THR A 99 -8.79 5.35 -7.29
CA THR A 99 -8.19 4.01 -7.26
C THR A 99 -6.67 4.11 -7.28
N VAL A 100 -6.01 2.98 -7.05
CA VAL A 100 -4.55 2.90 -7.02
C VAL A 100 -3.93 3.32 -8.35
N PHE A 101 -2.79 4.01 -8.25
CA PHE A 101 -2.09 4.55 -9.41
C PHE A 101 -1.49 3.47 -10.33
N GLY A 102 -0.98 2.38 -9.74
CA GLY A 102 -0.27 1.31 -10.45
C GLY A 102 1.15 1.71 -10.91
N PRO A 103 1.97 0.75 -11.37
CA PRO A 103 3.39 0.96 -11.65
C PRO A 103 3.71 1.48 -13.07
N PHE A 104 2.69 1.68 -13.91
CA PHE A 104 2.90 1.89 -15.36
C PHE A 104 2.81 3.34 -15.81
N TYR A 105 2.62 4.29 -14.88
CA TYR A 105 2.66 5.70 -15.21
C TYR A 105 4.05 6.13 -15.70
N ARG A 106 4.07 7.03 -16.69
CA ARG A 106 5.27 7.71 -17.17
C ARG A 106 4.96 9.18 -17.37
N GLU A 107 5.84 10.05 -16.87
CA GLU A 107 5.77 11.48 -17.17
C GLU A 107 6.06 11.75 -18.66
N GLY A 108 5.60 12.89 -19.15
CA GLY A 108 5.88 13.35 -20.50
C GLY A 108 5.06 12.66 -21.60
N ALA A 109 3.86 12.17 -21.26
CA ALA A 109 2.90 11.72 -22.27
C ALA A 109 2.57 12.88 -23.23
N GLN A 110 2.42 12.56 -24.52
CA GLN A 110 2.07 13.54 -25.54
C GLN A 110 0.64 14.07 -25.31
N GLU A 111 0.48 15.40 -25.31
CA GLU A 111 -0.84 16.01 -25.34
C GLU A 111 -1.49 15.82 -26.72
N LEU A 112 -2.72 15.33 -26.73
CA LEU A 112 -3.48 15.03 -27.94
C LEU A 112 -4.85 15.74 -27.90
N PRO A 113 -5.36 16.23 -29.04
CA PRO A 113 -6.68 16.85 -29.10
C PRO A 113 -7.81 15.82 -28.93
N THR A 114 -9.00 16.28 -28.53
CA THR A 114 -10.20 15.44 -28.43
C THR A 114 -10.48 14.71 -29.74
N GLY A 115 -10.69 13.39 -29.65
CA GLY A 115 -10.95 12.52 -30.81
C GLY A 115 -9.70 11.95 -31.47
N ALA A 116 -8.49 12.28 -30.99
CA ALA A 116 -7.26 11.65 -31.45
C ALA A 116 -7.14 10.19 -31.00
N THR A 117 -6.33 9.41 -31.72
CA THR A 117 -5.94 8.04 -31.33
C THR A 117 -4.69 8.07 -30.45
N ILE A 118 -4.71 7.34 -29.33
CA ILE A 118 -3.52 7.08 -28.50
C ILE A 118 -2.73 5.85 -28.99
N SER A 119 -3.35 4.97 -29.78
CA SER A 119 -2.69 3.81 -30.37
C SER A 119 -1.88 4.24 -31.59
N GLN A 120 -0.56 4.04 -31.53
CA GLN A 120 0.38 4.42 -32.59
C GLN A 120 0.75 3.24 -33.51
N ASP A 121 0.61 2.00 -33.04
CA ASP A 121 0.99 0.80 -33.80
C ASP A 121 -0.20 0.06 -34.43
N GLY A 122 -1.43 0.51 -34.14
CA GLY A 122 -2.66 -0.02 -34.73
C GLY A 122 -3.01 -1.45 -34.29
N LYS A 123 -2.39 -1.96 -33.23
CA LYS A 123 -2.69 -3.29 -32.71
C LYS A 123 -3.86 -3.26 -31.73
N GLY A 124 -4.65 -4.34 -31.74
CA GLY A 124 -5.82 -4.52 -30.88
C GLY A 124 -7.13 -4.15 -31.57
N GLU A 125 -8.25 -4.42 -30.89
CA GLU A 125 -9.58 -4.02 -31.33
C GLU A 125 -9.80 -2.53 -31.03
N PRO A 126 -10.26 -1.71 -32.00
CA PRO A 126 -10.52 -0.29 -31.76
C PRO A 126 -11.60 -0.05 -30.70
N VAL A 127 -11.34 0.87 -29.77
CA VAL A 127 -12.29 1.31 -28.74
C VAL A 127 -12.38 2.83 -28.74
N VAL A 128 -13.61 3.34 -28.65
CA VAL A 128 -13.88 4.78 -28.51
C VAL A 128 -14.22 5.09 -27.06
N VAL A 129 -13.48 6.02 -26.46
CA VAL A 129 -13.72 6.51 -25.09
C VAL A 129 -14.13 7.98 -25.17
N THR A 130 -15.31 8.32 -24.64
CA THR A 130 -15.86 9.68 -24.62
C THR A 130 -16.54 9.97 -23.29
N GLY A 131 -16.52 11.22 -22.84
CA GLY A 131 -17.17 11.62 -21.59
C GLY A 131 -17.18 13.13 -21.39
N ARG A 132 -17.53 13.56 -20.18
CA ARG A 132 -17.44 14.94 -19.71
C ARG A 132 -16.74 14.95 -18.36
N VAL A 133 -15.92 15.95 -18.12
CA VAL A 133 -15.38 16.24 -16.79
C VAL A 133 -16.28 17.30 -16.19
N LEU A 134 -16.87 17.01 -15.03
CA LEU A 134 -17.79 17.90 -14.34
C LEU A 134 -17.35 18.09 -12.89
N SER A 135 -17.72 19.22 -12.31
CA SER A 135 -17.69 19.45 -10.86
C SER A 135 -18.79 18.64 -10.16
N THR A 136 -18.73 18.53 -8.83
CA THR A 136 -19.75 17.79 -8.03
C THR A 136 -21.14 18.43 -8.10
N ASP A 137 -21.24 19.69 -8.51
CA ASP A 137 -22.51 20.40 -8.76
C ASP A 137 -23.02 20.24 -10.20
N GLY A 138 -22.28 19.50 -11.04
CA GLY A 138 -22.64 19.20 -12.43
C GLY A 138 -22.18 20.24 -13.45
N THR A 139 -21.38 21.24 -13.06
CA THR A 139 -20.79 22.24 -13.98
C THR A 139 -19.59 21.73 -14.76
#